data_AF-A0A924V7C4-F1
#
_entry.id   AF-A0A924V7C4-F1
#
_cell.length_a   1.000
_cell.length_b   1.000
_cell.length_c   1.000
_cell.angle_alpha   90.00
_cell.angle_beta   90.00
_cell.angle_gamma   90.00
#
_symmetry.space_group_name_H-M   'P 1'
#
loop_
_entity.id
_entity.type
_entity.pdbx_description
1 polymer ?
#
loop_
_entity_poly.entity_id
_entity_poly.type
_entity_poly.pdbx_seq_one_letter_code
_entity_poly.pdbx_strand_id
1 'polypeptide(L)' 'MSVKIQKWGNSLGVRIPKAVIEKANLSEHSEVEVESKNGTIVIFPAK' A
#
# COMPACT_ATOMS: atom_id res chain seq x y z
N MET A 1 -4.03 -6.31 13.06
CA MET A 1 -2.68 -5.68 12.99
C MET A 1 -2.88 -4.21 12.65
N SER A 2 -2.26 -3.30 13.41
CA SER A 2 -2.30 -1.86 13.15
C SER A 2 -0.89 -1.34 12.86
N VAL A 3 -0.75 -0.55 11.80
CA VAL A 3 0.51 0.09 11.40
C VAL A 3 0.33 1.61 11.47
N LYS A 4 1.41 2.34 11.72
CA LYS A 4 1.38 3.82 11.75
C LYS A 4 1.79 4.36 10.38
N ILE A 5 1.12 5.44 9.97
CA ILE A 5 1.57 6.27 8.85
C ILE A 5 2.82 7.04 9.30
N GLN A 6 3.82 7.12 8.43
CA GLN A 6 5.11 7.76 8.70
C GLN A 6 5.51 8.67 7.54
N LYS A 7 6.36 9.67 7.82
CA LYS A 7 6.93 10.54 6.78
C LYS A 7 8.04 9.81 6.03
N TRP A 8 7.92 9.73 4.71
CA TRP A 8 8.95 9.23 3.79
C TRP A 8 9.31 10.36 2.82
N GLY A 9 10.41 11.07 3.08
CA GLY A 9 10.76 12.27 2.32
C GLY A 9 9.67 13.35 2.42
N ASN A 10 9.12 13.77 1.28
CA ASN A 10 8.04 14.76 1.22
C ASN A 10 6.62 14.16 1.26
N SER A 11 6.51 12.84 1.38
CA SER A 11 5.23 12.12 1.36
C SER A 11 4.98 11.38 2.68
N LEU A 12 3.75 10.90 2.84
CA LEU A 12 3.38 9.94 3.88
C LEU A 12 3.35 8.53 3.28
N GLY A 13 3.80 7.55 4.06
CA GLY A 13 3.80 6.16 3.68
C GLY A 13 3.43 5.24 4.84
N VAL A 14 3.06 4.01 4.50
CA VAL A 14 2.75 2.96 5.46
C VAL A 14 3.48 1.69 5.04
N ARG A 15 4.05 0.97 6.02
CA ARG A 15 4.65 -0.33 5.74
C ARG A 15 3.55 -1.36 5.56
N ILE A 16 3.55 -2.04 4.43
CA ILE A 16 2.62 -3.14 4.15
C ILE A 16 3.23 -4.43 4.72
N PRO A 17 2.54 -5.15 5.61
CA PRO A 17 3.03 -6.41 6.14
C PRO A 17 3.24 -7.46 5.04
N LYS A 18 4.30 -8.27 5.15
CA LYS A 18 4.63 -9.32 4.16
C LYS A 18 3.44 -10.22 3.81
N ALA A 19 2.69 -10.67 4.82
CA ALA A 19 1.50 -11.51 4.63
C ALA A 19 0.37 -10.86 3.81
N VAL A 20 0.32 -9.52 3.73
CA VAL A 20 -0.66 -8.80 2.88
C VAL A 20 -0.17 -8.73 1.44
N ILE A 21 1.13 -8.43 1.23
CA ILE A 21 1.77 -8.41 -0.09
C ILE A 21 1.66 -9.77 -0.78
N GLU A 22 1.95 -10.86 -0.06
CA GLU A 22 1.86 -12.23 -0.60
C GLU A 22 0.44 -12.58 -1.05
N LYS A 23 -0.58 -12.20 -0.27
CA LYS A 23 -1.99 -12.42 -0.62
C LYS A 23 -2.45 -11.59 -1.80
N ALA A 24 -1.87 -10.41 -2.00
CA ALA A 24 -2.14 -9.55 -3.14
C ALA A 24 -1.34 -9.96 -4.40
N ASN A 25 -0.50 -11.00 -4.32
CA ASN A 25 0.42 -11.42 -5.39
C ASN A 25 1.28 -10.26 -5.92
N LEU A 26 1.72 -9.39 -5.02
CA LEU A 26 2.63 -8.28 -5.31
C LEU A 26 4.04 -8.64 -4.87
N SER A 27 5.03 -7.98 -5.48
CA SER A 27 6.42 -8.09 -5.11
C SER A 27 7.08 -6.72 -5.11
N GLU A 28 8.36 -6.69 -4.76
CA GLU A 28 9.17 -5.50 -5.03
C GLU A 28 9.09 -5.14 -6.52
N HIS A 29 9.09 -3.85 -6.82
CA HIS A 29 8.94 -3.28 -8.17
C HIS A 29 7.58 -3.52 -8.85
N SER A 30 6.61 -4.17 -8.20
CA SER A 30 5.23 -4.20 -8.73
C SER A 30 4.65 -2.80 -8.76
N GLU A 31 4.06 -2.43 -9.90
CA GLU A 31 3.32 -1.18 -10.04
C GLU A 31 1.92 -1.33 -9.47
N VAL A 32 1.47 -0.29 -8.77
CA VAL A 32 0.16 -0.26 -8.09
C VAL A 32 -0.51 1.07 -8.32
N GLU A 33 -1.84 1.03 -8.44
CA GLU A 33 -2.68 2.21 -8.39
C GLU A 33 -3.19 2.43 -6.96
N VAL A 34 -3.36 3.70 -6.59
CA VAL A 34 -3.81 4.12 -5.26
C VAL A 34 -4.96 5.10 -5.43
N GLU A 35 -6.12 4.76 -4.85
CA GLU A 35 -7.31 5.61 -4.89
C GLU A 35 -7.93 5.79 -3.50
N SER A 36 -8.79 6.81 -3.37
CA SER A 36 -9.62 7.03 -2.18
C SER A 36 -11.07 6.69 -2.52
N LYS A 37 -11.66 5.78 -1.75
CA LYS A 37 -13.06 5.36 -1.88
C LYS A 37 -13.73 5.33 -0.52
N ASN A 38 -14.75 6.16 -0.31
CA ASN A 38 -15.54 6.20 0.94
C ASN A 38 -14.67 6.34 2.21
N GLY A 39 -13.67 7.23 2.19
CA GLY A 39 -12.76 7.42 3.32
C GLY A 39 -11.75 6.30 3.52
N THR A 40 -11.66 5.35 2.59
CA THR A 40 -10.71 4.24 2.59
C THR A 40 -9.69 4.42 1.48
N ILE A 41 -8.41 4.21 1.79
CA ILE A 41 -7.35 4.12 0.76
C ILE A 41 -7.36 2.70 0.21
N VAL A 42 -7.56 2.57 -1.11
CA VAL A 42 -7.52 1.30 -1.83
C VAL A 42 -6.26 1.27 -2.66
N ILE A 43 -5.49 0.19 -2.54
CA ILE A 43 -4.27 -0.06 -3.30
C ILE A 43 -4.47 -1.37 -4.05
N PHE A 44 -4.24 -1.37 -5.36
CA PHE A 44 -4.44 -2.54 -6.22
C PHE A 44 -3.36 -2.60 -7.31
N PRO A 45 -3.04 -3.80 -7.84
CA PRO A 45 -2.05 -3.94 -8.92
C PRO A 45 -2.43 -3.08 -10.13
N ALA A 46 -1.45 -2.37 -10.70
CA ALA A 46 -1.60 -1.74 -12.01
C ALA A 46 -1.65 -2.81 -13.11
N LYS A 47 -2.20 -2.47 -14.28
CA LYS A 47 -2.27 -3.37 -15.44
C LYS A 47 -0.90 -3.76 -15.99
#